data_AF-A0A1E1W2B0-F1
#
_entry.id   AF-A0A1E1W2B0-F1
#
_cell.length_a   1.000
_cell.length_b   1.000
_cell.length_c   1.000
_cell.angle_alpha   90.00
_cell.angle_beta   90.00
_cell.angle_gamma   90.00
#
_symmetry.space_group_name_H-M   'P 1'
#
loop_
_entity.id
_entity.type
_entity.pdbx_description
1 polymer ?
#
loop_
_entity_poly.entity_id
_entity_poly.type
_entity_poly.pdbx_seq_one_letter_code
_entity_poly.pdbx_strand_id
1 'polypeptide(L)'
;SPPTCLFCSGNHRATDPKCPEHSRQKAIKLVMSEESISYTDASHRFPIVKRSFADVLSQPSTSYSQTALPHAVPSSSTLPPHNQSSSSYRKTVYRERRTPPDLGKSFDVLAHRDITNTPSST
;
A
#
# COMPACT_ATOMS: atom_id res chain seq x y z
N SER A 1 -5.06 -12.15 29.02
CA SER A 1 -6.28 -11.83 28.24
C SER A 1 -6.26 -12.64 26.96
N PRO A 2 -7.42 -13.12 26.46
CA PRO A 2 -7.46 -13.82 25.18
C PRO A 2 -7.26 -12.82 24.02
N PRO A 3 -6.72 -13.26 22.86
CA PRO A 3 -6.41 -12.37 21.76
C PRO A 3 -7.69 -11.79 21.14
N THR A 4 -7.72 -10.48 20.92
CA THR A 4 -8.79 -9.81 20.17
C THR A 4 -8.31 -9.51 18.76
N CYS A 5 -9.10 -9.90 17.77
CA CYS A 5 -8.80 -9.65 16.37
C CYS A 5 -8.95 -8.16 16.07
N LEU A 6 -7.86 -7.50 15.64
CA LEU A 6 -7.86 -6.08 15.32
C LEU A 6 -8.81 -5.71 14.16
N PHE A 7 -9.19 -6.68 13.32
CA PHE A 7 -9.99 -6.41 12.13
C PHE A 7 -11.48 -6.70 12.29
N CYS A 8 -11.88 -7.70 13.07
CA CYS A 8 -13.30 -8.03 13.26
C CYS A 8 -13.75 -7.94 14.73
N SER A 9 -12.86 -7.55 15.66
CA SER A 9 -13.11 -7.50 17.10
C SER A 9 -13.49 -8.85 17.75
N GLY A 10 -13.34 -9.97 17.04
CA GLY A 10 -13.62 -11.31 17.54
C GLY A 10 -12.54 -11.85 18.46
N ASN A 11 -12.89 -12.88 19.25
CA ASN A 11 -11.98 -13.53 20.19
C ASN A 11 -11.07 -14.58 19.50
N HIS A 12 -10.16 -14.11 18.65
CA HIS A 12 -9.17 -14.91 17.91
C HIS A 12 -8.02 -14.04 17.42
N ARG A 13 -6.96 -14.67 16.87
CA ARG A 13 -5.84 -13.95 16.24
C ARG A 13 -6.22 -13.52 14.82
N ALA A 14 -5.76 -12.37 14.35
CA ALA A 14 -6.07 -11.88 12.99
C ALA A 14 -5.71 -12.84 11.84
N THR A 15 -4.79 -13.77 12.09
CA THR A 15 -4.36 -14.82 11.14
C THR A 15 -5.21 -16.08 11.19
N ASP A 16 -6.23 -16.15 12.05
CA ASP A 16 -7.09 -17.33 12.20
C ASP A 16 -7.91 -17.55 10.92
N PRO A 17 -7.91 -18.77 10.34
CA PRO A 17 -8.73 -19.09 9.17
C PRO A 17 -10.23 -18.83 9.34
N LYS A 18 -10.74 -18.89 10.58
CA LYS A 18 -12.15 -18.63 10.90
C LYS A 18 -12.48 -17.14 10.99
N CYS A 19 -11.50 -16.26 10.88
CA CYS A 19 -11.72 -14.82 10.88
C CYS A 19 -12.50 -14.40 9.62
N PRO A 20 -13.66 -13.71 9.75
CA PRO A 20 -14.43 -13.26 8.59
C PRO A 20 -13.64 -12.29 7.70
N GLU A 21 -12.75 -11.47 8.29
CA GLU A 21 -11.85 -10.60 7.51
C GLU A 21 -10.82 -11.41 6.70
N HIS A 22 -10.34 -12.53 7.23
CA HIS A 22 -9.40 -13.38 6.51
C HIS A 22 -10.06 -14.00 5.26
N SER A 23 -11.30 -14.46 5.39
CA SER A 23 -12.10 -14.92 4.25
C SER A 23 -12.35 -13.81 3.23
N ARG A 24 -12.67 -12.59 3.69
CA ARG A 24 -12.85 -11.41 2.83
C ARG A 24 -11.59 -11.08 2.02
N GLN A 25 -10.42 -11.06 2.67
CA GLN A 25 -9.15 -10.77 1.99
C GLN A 25 -8.81 -11.81 0.91
N LYS A 26 -9.10 -13.09 1.16
CA LYS A 26 -8.94 -14.15 0.16
C LYS A 26 -9.84 -13.92 -1.04
N ALA A 27 -11.11 -13.60 -0.81
CA ALA A 27 -12.07 -13.36 -1.89
C ALA A 27 -11.70 -12.10 -2.71
N ILE A 28 -11.25 -11.02 -2.05
CA ILE A 28 -10.74 -9.83 -2.75
C ILE A 28 -9.55 -10.20 -3.64
N LYS A 29 -8.57 -10.94 -3.11
CA LYS A 29 -7.39 -11.33 -3.86
C LYS A 29 -7.73 -12.23 -5.06
N LEU A 30 -8.71 -13.11 -4.90
CA LEU A 30 -9.22 -13.96 -5.98
C LEU A 30 -9.80 -13.10 -7.11
N VAL A 31 -10.72 -12.18 -6.79
CA VAL A 31 -11.32 -11.26 -7.78
C VAL A 31 -10.27 -10.39 -8.45
N MET A 32 -9.31 -9.85 -7.69
CA MET A 32 -8.20 -9.08 -8.27
C MET A 32 -7.44 -9.88 -9.33
N SER A 33 -7.21 -11.18 -9.09
CA SER A 33 -6.50 -12.03 -10.05
C SER A 33 -7.35 -12.48 -11.23
N GLU A 34 -8.63 -12.77 -11.03
CA GLU A 34 -9.52 -13.26 -12.08
C GLU A 34 -9.93 -12.15 -13.05
N GLU A 35 -10.19 -10.95 -12.54
CA GLU A 35 -10.70 -9.83 -13.33
C GLU A 35 -9.64 -8.78 -13.65
N SER A 36 -8.42 -8.94 -13.16
CA SER A 36 -7.31 -7.98 -13.36
C SER A 36 -7.62 -6.55 -12.91
N ILE A 37 -8.40 -6.39 -11.84
CA ILE A 37 -8.80 -5.09 -11.28
C ILE A 37 -7.96 -4.68 -10.07
N SER A 38 -8.01 -3.38 -9.75
CA SER A 38 -7.32 -2.81 -8.61
C SER A 38 -7.88 -3.33 -7.27
N TYR A 39 -7.08 -3.24 -6.21
CA TYR A 39 -7.54 -3.59 -4.86
C TYR A 39 -8.75 -2.75 -4.43
N THR A 40 -8.72 -1.44 -4.72
CA THR A 40 -9.80 -0.51 -4.36
C THR A 40 -11.11 -0.97 -4.97
N ASP A 41 -11.15 -1.22 -6.28
CA ASP A 41 -12.36 -1.63 -7.00
C ASP A 41 -12.87 -3.00 -6.51
N ALA A 42 -11.97 -3.97 -6.34
CA ALA A 42 -12.33 -5.28 -5.82
C ALA A 42 -12.90 -5.19 -4.40
N SER A 43 -12.28 -4.39 -3.52
CA SER A 43 -12.66 -4.29 -2.11
C SER A 43 -14.06 -3.70 -1.89
N HIS A 44 -14.55 -2.87 -2.81
CA HIS A 44 -15.90 -2.29 -2.78
C HIS A 44 -17.00 -3.33 -3.02
N ARG A 45 -16.67 -4.47 -3.65
CA ARG A 45 -17.63 -5.55 -3.92
C ARG A 45 -17.91 -6.43 -2.72
N PHE A 46 -17.10 -6.32 -1.67
CA PHE A 46 -17.22 -7.15 -0.47
C PHE A 46 -17.67 -6.30 0.72
N PRO A 47 -18.61 -6.80 1.55
CA PRO A 47 -19.04 -6.09 2.75
C PRO A 47 -17.83 -5.82 3.65
N ILE A 48 -17.77 -4.62 4.24
CA ILE A 48 -16.69 -4.26 5.16
C ILE A 48 -16.93 -4.98 6.48
N VAL A 49 -15.96 -5.80 6.88
CA VAL A 49 -16.02 -6.57 8.14
C VAL A 49 -15.48 -5.75 9.33
N LYS A 50 -14.89 -4.58 9.07
CA LYS A 50 -14.05 -3.85 10.03
C LYS A 50 -14.71 -2.65 10.72
N ARG A 51 -14.12 -2.35 11.89
CA ARG A 51 -13.97 -0.99 12.43
C ARG A 51 -12.95 -0.19 11.61
N SER A 52 -13.18 1.10 11.43
CA SER A 52 -12.21 1.98 10.76
C SER A 52 -10.94 2.08 11.62
N PHE A 53 -9.76 2.18 11.00
CA PHE A 53 -8.53 2.52 11.73
C PHE A 53 -8.63 3.87 12.44
N ALA A 54 -9.46 4.79 11.92
CA ALA A 54 -9.79 6.05 12.59
C ALA A 54 -10.50 5.80 13.94
N ASP A 55 -11.35 4.77 14.02
CA ASP A 55 -12.05 4.42 15.26
C ASP A 55 -11.07 3.86 16.31
N VAL A 56 -10.01 3.18 15.89
CA VAL A 56 -8.96 2.67 16.79
C VAL A 56 -8.14 3.82 17.38
N LEU A 57 -7.82 4.85 16.61
CA LEU A 57 -7.15 6.05 17.10
C LEU A 57 -8.05 6.91 18.00
N SER A 58 -9.36 6.81 17.82
CA SER A 58 -10.35 7.61 18.55
C SER A 58 -10.81 6.96 19.87
N GLN A 59 -10.38 5.73 20.16
CA GLN A 59 -10.71 5.10 21.44
C GLN A 59 -9.90 5.75 22.58
N PRO A 60 -10.56 6.16 23.68
CA PRO A 60 -9.84 6.59 24.87
C PRO A 60 -9.01 5.42 25.37
N SER A 61 -7.69 5.60 25.34
CA SER A 61 -6.72 4.60 25.75
C SER A 61 -6.93 4.21 27.20
N THR A 62 -7.40 2.98 27.44
CA THR A 62 -7.24 2.35 28.75
C THR A 62 -5.74 2.17 28.98
N SER A 63 -5.24 2.88 30.00
CA SER A 63 -3.87 2.95 30.50
C SER A 63 -3.01 1.70 30.24
N TYR A 64 -2.08 1.81 29.29
CA TYR A 64 -0.86 1.00 29.27
C TYR A 64 0.33 1.96 29.25
N SER A 65 1.23 1.78 30.21
CA SER A 65 2.33 2.69 30.52
C SER A 65 3.18 3.03 29.30
N GLN A 66 3.29 4.33 29.04
CA GLN A 66 4.20 4.92 28.07
C GLN A 66 5.65 4.67 28.50
N THR A 67 6.40 3.93 27.69
CA THR A 67 7.85 4.13 27.58
C THR A 67 8.06 5.11 26.44
N ALA A 68 8.37 6.35 26.79
CA ALA A 68 8.62 7.45 25.87
C ALA A 68 9.91 7.25 25.06
N LEU A 69 9.93 7.76 23.82
CA LEU A 69 10.95 8.67 23.26
C LEU A 69 10.57 9.04 21.79
N PRO A 70 11.02 10.19 21.25
CA PRO A 70 10.11 11.19 20.68
C PRO A 70 10.46 11.52 19.24
N HIS A 71 9.52 11.45 18.30
CA HIS A 71 9.63 12.22 17.06
C HIS A 71 8.30 12.94 16.84
N ALA A 72 8.27 14.17 17.37
CA ALA A 72 7.22 15.14 17.09
C ALA A 72 7.28 15.52 15.61
N VAL A 73 6.19 15.26 14.88
CA VAL A 73 5.88 15.96 13.64
C VAL A 73 4.72 16.91 13.95
N PRO A 74 4.93 18.24 13.98
CA PRO A 74 3.82 19.16 14.17
C PRO A 74 2.93 19.15 12.92
N SER A 75 1.72 18.62 13.08
CA SER A 75 0.63 18.81 12.10
C SER A 75 -0.05 20.14 12.41
N SER A 76 0.31 21.19 11.69
CA SER A 76 -0.42 22.46 11.71
C SER A 76 -1.37 22.51 10.53
N SER A 77 -2.65 22.24 10.78
CA SER A 77 -3.75 22.50 9.85
C SER A 77 -4.14 23.97 9.97
N THR A 78 -3.68 24.82 9.06
CA THR A 78 -4.30 26.13 8.83
C THR A 78 -4.20 26.44 7.34
N LEU A 79 -5.36 26.52 6.69
CA LEU A 79 -5.49 27.07 5.33
C LEU A 79 -5.30 28.59 5.38
N PRO A 80 -4.52 29.19 4.48
CA PRO A 80 -4.73 30.55 4.04
C PRO A 80 -4.95 30.63 2.51
N PRO A 81 -5.55 31.74 2.03
CA PRO A 81 -6.02 31.87 0.65
C PRO A 81 -4.89 32.18 -0.34
N HIS A 82 -5.22 31.91 -1.60
CA HIS A 82 -4.48 32.15 -2.83
C HIS A 82 -3.83 33.55 -2.94
N ASN A 83 -2.49 33.66 -3.04
CA ASN A 83 -1.84 34.52 -4.05
C ASN A 83 -0.30 34.34 -4.19
N GLN A 84 0.08 34.04 -5.44
CA GLN A 84 1.26 34.47 -6.22
C GLN A 84 2.71 34.39 -5.68
N SER A 85 3.50 33.64 -6.46
CA SER A 85 4.95 33.77 -6.73
C SER A 85 5.92 33.57 -5.57
N SER A 86 6.30 32.30 -5.36
CA SER A 86 7.70 31.98 -5.11
C SER A 86 8.05 30.76 -5.97
N SER A 87 8.89 30.99 -6.97
CA SER A 87 9.47 29.94 -7.79
C SER A 87 10.25 29.00 -6.87
N SER A 88 9.63 27.90 -6.47
CA SER A 88 10.34 26.79 -5.84
C SER A 88 11.12 26.12 -6.96
N TYR A 89 12.28 26.69 -7.31
CA TYR A 89 13.32 25.96 -8.02
C TYR A 89 13.78 24.83 -7.11
N ARG A 90 12.99 23.74 -7.10
CA ARG A 90 13.32 22.50 -6.41
C ARG A 90 14.47 21.92 -7.20
N LYS A 91 15.67 22.27 -6.75
CA LYS A 91 16.94 21.70 -7.17
C LYS A 91 16.74 20.19 -7.27
N THR A 92 16.73 19.65 -8.49
CA THR A 92 16.73 18.20 -8.70
C THR A 92 18.01 17.67 -8.09
N VAL A 93 17.89 16.91 -6.99
CA VAL A 93 19.06 16.24 -6.42
C VAL A 93 19.48 15.18 -7.42
N TYR A 94 20.73 15.25 -7.89
CA TYR A 94 21.27 14.21 -8.75
C TYR A 94 21.15 12.88 -8.02
N ARG A 95 20.36 11.96 -8.58
CA ARG A 95 20.34 10.57 -8.17
C ARG A 95 21.12 9.79 -9.21
N GLU A 96 22.07 9.00 -8.73
CA GLU A 96 22.86 8.14 -9.59
C GLU A 96 21.93 7.16 -10.34
N ARG A 97 22.23 6.96 -11.62
CA ARG A 97 21.45 6.06 -12.47
C ARG A 97 21.65 4.64 -11.95
N ARG A 98 20.56 3.95 -11.63
CA ARG A 98 20.64 2.52 -11.25
C ARG A 98 21.31 1.76 -12.39
N THR A 99 22.28 0.93 -12.03
CA THR A 99 22.87 -0.02 -12.98
C THR A 99 21.77 -0.95 -13.47
N PRO A 100 21.68 -1.21 -14.79
CA PRO A 100 20.75 -2.20 -15.30
C PRO A 100 21.07 -3.56 -14.67
N PRO A 101 20.05 -4.41 -14.44
CA PRO A 101 20.27 -5.76 -13.97
C PRO A 101 21.15 -6.52 -14.96
N ASP A 102 22.05 -7.36 -14.44
CA ASP A 102 22.84 -8.26 -15.27
C ASP A 102 21.88 -9.22 -15.98
N LEU A 103 21.95 -9.26 -17.30
CA LEU A 103 21.14 -10.15 -18.11
C LEU A 103 21.73 -11.54 -17.94
N GLY A 104 21.06 -12.36 -17.13
CA GLY A 104 21.53 -13.70 -16.78
C GLY A 104 21.82 -14.57 -18.00
N LYS A 105 22.53 -15.69 -17.77
CA LYS A 105 23.02 -16.63 -18.81
C LYS A 105 21.95 -17.13 -19.80
N SER A 106 20.67 -17.05 -19.44
CA SER A 106 19.52 -17.44 -20.28
C SER A 106 19.02 -16.33 -21.21
N PHE A 107 19.60 -15.13 -21.16
CA PHE A 107 19.21 -14.04 -22.05
C PHE A 107 19.88 -14.19 -23.41
N ASP A 108 19.07 -14.57 -24.41
CA ASP A 108 19.53 -14.63 -25.80
C ASP A 108 19.51 -13.24 -26.43
N VAL A 109 20.69 -12.63 -26.49
CA VAL A 109 20.91 -11.29 -27.06
C VAL A 109 20.54 -11.24 -28.54
N LEU A 110 20.78 -12.33 -29.29
CA LEU A 110 20.51 -12.37 -30.73
C LEU A 110 19.00 -12.40 -30.99
N ALA A 111 18.29 -13.29 -30.30
CA ALA A 111 16.83 -13.39 -30.40
C ALA A 111 16.14 -12.07 -29.99
N HIS A 112 16.60 -11.42 -28.91
CA HIS A 112 16.05 -10.13 -28.50
C HIS A 112 16.25 -9.06 -29.59
N ARG A 113 17.44 -9.01 -30.18
CA ARG A 113 17.78 -8.03 -31.22
C ARG A 113 16.89 -8.16 -32.45
N ASP A 114 16.60 -9.39 -32.86
CA ASP A 114 15.73 -9.67 -34.01
C ASP A 114 14.29 -9.18 -33.74
N ILE A 115 13.78 -9.36 -32.53
CA ILE A 115 12.46 -8.86 -32.13
C ILE A 115 12.45 -7.32 -32.12
N THR A 116 13.50 -6.66 -31.61
CA THR A 116 13.54 -5.19 -31.54
C THR A 116 13.74 -4.50 -32.89
N ASN A 117 14.39 -5.17 -33.83
CA ASN A 117 14.73 -4.59 -35.13
C ASN A 117 13.79 -5.00 -36.25
N THR A 118 12.84 -5.90 -36.01
CA THR A 118 11.81 -6.18 -37.00
C THR A 118 10.86 -4.98 -37.08
N PRO A 119 10.83 -4.22 -38.19
CA PRO A 119 9.76 -3.28 -38.39
C PRO A 119 8.46 -4.09 -38.43
N SER A 120 7.44 -3.64 -37.68
CA SER A 120 6.11 -4.24 -37.80
C SER A 120 5.68 -4.14 -39.27
N SER A 121 5.60 -5.28 -39.96
CA SER A 121 5.06 -5.32 -41.32
C SER A 121 3.64 -4.78 -41.28
N THR A 122 3.47 -3.61 -41.89
CA THR A 122 2.18 -2.99 -42.22
C THR A 122 1.41 -3.82 -43.22
#